data_AF-A0A3E0NCD9-F1
#
_entry.id   AF-A0A3E0NCD9-F1
#
_cell.length_a   1.000
_cell.length_b   1.000
_cell.length_c   1.000
_cell.angle_alpha   90.00
_cell.angle_beta   90.00
_cell.angle_gamma   90.00
#
_symmetry.space_group_name_H-M   'P 1'
#
loop_
_entity.id
_entity.type
_entity.pdbx_description
1 polymer ?
#
loop_
_entity_poly.entity_id
_entity_poly.type
_entity_poly.pdbx_seq_one_letter_code
_entity_poly.pdbx_strand_id
1 'polypeptide(L)'
;MVCLFGAIVHLLDIPLIIEKVRTPFPDCIARRTDTNEEVRIEFELYSSHFKKHRHDINQCDLLVCWQDDLGKWPNGFVLELHDLVKERCAWLIEEIRQKPLGVPWCEETFFQRCEENRLADEQLNEINIIMDFAKREGLGPEWLDTPSGTFAVGDYKRFFKIHADGQIAFPFLRLDAGDLFPELFDRLNTALEEQRFLPGAERKKKAREGIRPQELGSLFQSRKQLDAFLDVWKWFVSVRQRLRG
;
A
#
# COMPACT_ATOMS: atom_id res chain seq x y z
N MET A 1 8.36 11.82 -3.00
CA MET A 1 9.18 13.04 -2.86
C MET A 1 8.48 14.13 -2.05
N VAL A 2 7.22 14.47 -2.37
CA VAL A 2 6.43 15.48 -1.63
C VAL A 2 6.43 15.27 -0.10
N CYS A 3 6.18 14.03 0.38
CA CYS A 3 6.19 13.74 1.81
C CYS A 3 7.56 13.96 2.47
N LEU A 4 8.64 13.60 1.76
CA LEU A 4 10.00 13.82 2.24
C LEU A 4 10.30 15.31 2.33
N PHE A 5 9.98 16.07 1.28
CA PHE A 5 10.11 17.53 1.29
C PHE A 5 9.33 18.16 2.45
N GLY A 6 8.06 17.78 2.65
CA GLY A 6 7.27 18.27 3.77
C GLY A 6 7.85 17.92 5.14
N ALA A 7 8.49 16.74 5.28
CA ALA A 7 9.15 16.35 6.52
C ALA A 7 10.41 17.18 6.81
N ILE A 8 11.11 17.68 5.78
CA ILE A 8 12.41 18.37 5.94
C ILE A 8 12.35 19.86 5.59
N VAL A 9 11.20 20.40 5.18
CA VAL A 9 11.07 21.80 4.70
C VAL A 9 11.55 22.82 5.74
N HIS A 10 11.40 22.51 7.02
CA HIS A 10 11.85 23.35 8.14
C HIS A 10 13.37 23.34 8.36
N LEU A 11 14.10 22.44 7.70
CA LEU A 11 15.57 22.32 7.74
C LEU A 11 16.25 23.02 6.56
N LEU A 12 15.45 23.58 5.64
CA LEU A 12 15.93 24.32 4.49
C LEU A 12 16.29 25.75 4.89
N ASP A 13 17.25 26.33 4.18
CA ASP A 13 17.66 27.72 4.39
C ASP A 13 16.63 28.73 3.82
N ILE A 14 15.61 28.23 3.11
CA ILE A 14 14.49 29.00 2.57
C ILE A 14 13.26 28.74 3.46
N PRO A 15 12.75 29.75 4.19
CA PRO A 15 11.70 29.53 5.17
C PRO A 15 10.33 29.42 4.49
N LEU A 16 9.88 28.19 4.25
CA LEU A 16 8.66 27.87 3.50
C LEU A 16 7.60 27.19 4.39
N ILE A 17 6.32 27.51 4.13
CA ILE A 17 5.16 26.76 4.62
C ILE A 17 4.40 26.21 3.42
N ILE A 18 4.08 24.91 3.43
CA ILE A 18 3.27 24.28 2.38
C ILE A 18 1.81 24.66 2.59
N GLU A 19 1.17 25.22 1.57
CA GLU A 19 -0.24 25.58 1.62
C GLU A 19 -1.12 24.57 0.88
N LYS A 20 -0.64 24.08 -0.27
CA LYS A 20 -1.40 23.17 -1.11
C LYS A 20 -0.51 22.22 -1.89
N VAL A 21 -0.88 20.95 -1.90
CA VAL A 21 -0.35 19.93 -2.81
C VAL A 21 -1.46 19.53 -3.78
N ARG A 22 -1.14 19.37 -5.06
CA ARG A 22 -2.10 19.09 -6.12
C ARG A 22 -1.48 18.19 -7.20
N THR A 23 -2.34 17.59 -8.04
CA THR A 23 -1.91 16.78 -9.19
C THR A 23 -1.55 17.60 -10.44
N PRO A 24 -2.21 18.74 -10.74
CA PRO A 24 -1.82 19.56 -11.88
C PRO A 24 -0.57 20.38 -11.61
N PHE A 25 0.29 20.51 -12.62
CA PHE A 25 1.46 21.39 -12.61
C PHE A 25 1.11 22.85 -12.22
N PRO A 26 1.93 23.52 -11.40
CA PRO A 26 2.97 22.94 -10.53
C PRO A 26 2.39 22.14 -9.37
N ASP A 27 3.05 21.06 -8.95
CA ASP A 27 2.59 20.10 -7.94
C ASP A 27 2.28 20.70 -6.56
N CYS A 28 2.94 21.80 -6.19
CA CYS A 28 2.83 22.38 -4.87
C CYS A 28 2.85 23.91 -4.88
N ILE A 29 2.06 24.48 -3.97
CA ILE A 29 2.05 25.90 -3.64
C ILE A 29 2.46 26.02 -2.19
N ALA A 30 3.56 26.72 -1.99
CA ALA A 30 4.09 27.08 -0.69
C ALA A 30 4.10 28.61 -0.54
N ARG A 31 4.34 29.08 0.68
CA ARG A 31 4.49 30.50 0.98
C ARG A 31 5.73 30.72 1.82
N ARG A 32 6.48 31.76 1.47
CA ARG A 32 7.60 32.25 2.26
C ARG A 32 7.12 32.88 3.55
N THR A 33 7.67 32.50 4.70
CA THR A 33 7.24 33.06 5.98
C THR A 33 7.83 34.43 6.26
N ASP A 34 8.94 34.77 5.60
CA ASP A 34 9.65 36.05 5.74
C ASP A 34 9.07 37.13 4.81
N THR A 35 8.73 36.79 3.57
CA THR A 35 8.21 37.75 2.57
C THR A 35 6.72 37.63 2.29
N ASN A 36 6.08 36.53 2.72
CA ASN A 36 4.70 36.19 2.39
C ASN A 36 4.44 35.97 0.88
N GLU A 37 5.50 35.79 0.09
CA GLU A 37 5.41 35.48 -1.34
C GLU A 37 5.01 34.03 -1.58
N GLU A 38 4.16 33.82 -2.59
CA GLU A 38 3.84 32.49 -3.10
C GLU A 38 5.05 31.89 -3.81
N VAL A 39 5.29 30.59 -3.59
CA VAL A 39 6.34 29.80 -4.24
C VAL A 39 5.70 28.58 -4.88
N ARG A 40 5.77 28.52 -6.20
CA ARG A 40 5.27 27.41 -7.02
C ARG A 40 6.34 26.35 -7.19
N ILE A 41 6.10 25.16 -6.67
CA ILE A 41 7.07 24.09 -6.57
C ILE A 41 6.67 22.92 -7.46
N GLU A 42 7.62 22.42 -8.26
CA GLU A 42 7.47 21.18 -9.02
C GLU A 42 8.37 20.09 -8.45
N PHE A 43 7.87 18.84 -8.44
CA PHE A 43 8.61 17.69 -7.90
C PHE A 43 8.98 16.69 -9.00
N GLU A 44 10.27 16.56 -9.29
CA GLU A 44 10.78 15.57 -10.25
C GLU A 44 11.76 14.55 -9.68
N LEU A 45 11.74 13.31 -10.17
CA LEU A 45 12.77 12.33 -9.77
C LEU A 45 14.17 12.78 -10.20
N TYR A 46 14.30 13.24 -11.44
CA TYR A 46 15.53 13.80 -12.00
C TYR A 46 15.25 15.18 -12.54
N SER A 47 16.16 16.15 -12.38
CA SER A 47 15.92 17.51 -12.88
C SER A 47 15.64 17.55 -14.39
N SER A 48 16.22 16.63 -15.17
CA SER A 48 15.94 16.46 -16.60
C SER A 48 14.48 16.17 -16.94
N HIS A 49 13.71 15.57 -16.03
CA HIS A 49 12.30 15.26 -16.25
C HIS A 49 11.45 16.51 -16.39
N PHE A 50 11.79 17.61 -15.70
CA PHE A 50 11.10 18.89 -15.85
C PHE A 50 11.07 19.34 -17.33
N LYS A 51 12.22 19.22 -18.02
CA LYS A 51 12.32 19.54 -19.46
C LYS A 51 11.60 18.51 -20.32
N LYS A 52 11.70 17.23 -19.96
CA LYS A 52 11.03 16.13 -20.68
C LYS A 52 9.51 16.29 -20.67
N HIS A 53 8.93 16.72 -19.55
CA HIS A 53 7.51 17.00 -19.39
C HIS A 53 7.08 18.35 -19.99
N ARG A 54 8.04 19.13 -20.53
CA ARG A 54 7.81 20.43 -21.18
C ARG A 54 7.18 21.46 -20.23
N HIS A 55 7.55 21.43 -18.97
CA HIS A 55 7.13 22.43 -18.00
C HIS A 55 7.76 23.79 -18.31
N ASP A 56 6.97 24.84 -18.15
CA ASP A 56 7.40 26.22 -18.35
C ASP A 56 8.09 26.71 -17.08
N ILE A 57 9.36 27.10 -17.21
CA ILE A 57 10.16 27.64 -16.10
C ILE A 57 9.57 28.92 -15.52
N ASN A 58 8.79 29.69 -16.28
CA ASN A 58 8.15 30.92 -15.78
C ASN A 58 6.93 30.63 -14.90
N GLN A 59 6.45 29.39 -14.91
CA GLN A 59 5.30 28.94 -14.14
C GLN A 59 5.69 28.14 -12.89
N CYS A 60 6.98 28.03 -12.60
CA CYS A 60 7.56 27.33 -11.48
C CYS A 60 8.67 28.19 -10.87
N ASP A 61 8.68 28.36 -9.56
CA ASP A 61 9.66 29.19 -8.87
C ASP A 61 10.79 28.33 -8.28
N LEU A 62 10.50 27.05 -7.98
CA LEU A 62 11.45 26.10 -7.41
C LEU A 62 11.19 24.69 -7.95
N LEU A 63 12.20 24.09 -8.57
CA LEU A 63 12.23 22.67 -8.90
C LEU A 63 12.88 21.89 -7.76
N VAL A 64 12.10 21.07 -7.08
CA VAL A 64 12.62 20.13 -6.09
C VAL A 64 12.82 18.79 -6.78
N CYS A 65 14.04 18.25 -6.75
CA CYS A 65 14.32 16.96 -7.35
C CYS A 65 15.05 16.01 -6.41
N TRP A 66 14.97 14.70 -6.67
CA TRP A 66 15.78 13.75 -5.91
C TRP A 66 17.25 13.92 -6.29
N GLN A 67 17.55 14.01 -7.59
CA GLN A 67 18.92 14.19 -8.11
C GLN A 67 18.92 15.19 -9.27
N ASP A 68 19.86 16.16 -9.26
CA ASP A 68 20.11 17.04 -10.40
C ASP A 68 21.10 16.38 -11.37
N ASP A 69 20.57 15.85 -12.48
CA ASP A 69 21.34 15.19 -13.52
C ASP A 69 21.72 16.12 -14.69
N LEU A 70 21.31 17.40 -14.64
CA LEU A 70 21.60 18.38 -15.70
C LEU A 70 22.57 19.48 -15.27
N GLY A 71 22.49 19.97 -14.03
CA GLY A 71 23.37 21.01 -13.49
C GLY A 71 23.36 22.34 -14.26
N LYS A 72 22.38 22.57 -15.16
CA LYS A 72 22.28 23.73 -16.05
C LYS A 72 20.95 24.44 -15.84
N TRP A 73 20.86 25.14 -14.72
CA TRP A 73 19.66 25.84 -14.25
C TRP A 73 19.99 27.26 -13.78
N PRO A 74 19.00 28.18 -13.75
CA PRO A 74 19.16 29.44 -13.07
C PRO A 74 19.54 29.23 -11.59
N ASN A 75 20.37 30.12 -11.04
CA ASN A 75 20.82 30.03 -9.66
C ASN A 75 19.61 30.01 -8.70
N GLY A 76 19.61 29.06 -7.77
CA GLY A 76 18.56 28.91 -6.77
C GLY A 76 17.24 28.32 -7.29
N PHE A 77 17.15 27.94 -8.57
CA PHE A 77 15.95 27.32 -9.13
C PHE A 77 15.80 25.84 -8.73
N VAL A 78 16.90 25.10 -8.54
CA VAL A 78 16.86 23.67 -8.22
C VAL A 78 17.26 23.44 -6.77
N LEU A 79 16.46 22.63 -6.07
CA LEU A 79 16.77 22.04 -4.79
C LEU A 79 16.91 20.53 -4.95
N GLU A 80 18.14 20.02 -4.85
CA GLU A 80 18.41 18.59 -4.83
C GLU A 80 18.24 18.01 -3.42
N LEU A 81 17.43 16.95 -3.29
CA LEU A 81 17.15 16.32 -2.01
C LEU A 81 18.14 15.21 -1.63
N HIS A 82 18.74 14.49 -2.59
CA HIS A 82 19.62 13.35 -2.30
C HIS A 82 20.79 13.77 -1.39
N ASP A 83 21.59 14.73 -1.83
CA ASP A 83 22.74 15.20 -1.06
C ASP A 83 22.31 15.96 0.21
N LEU A 84 21.24 16.76 0.14
CA LEU A 84 20.71 17.46 1.32
C LEU A 84 20.27 16.51 2.44
N VAL A 85 19.57 15.42 2.09
CA VAL A 85 19.15 14.41 3.07
C VAL A 85 20.37 13.66 3.60
N LYS A 86 21.34 13.33 2.75
CA LYS A 86 22.57 12.65 3.17
C LYS A 86 23.39 13.50 4.14
N GLU A 87 23.45 14.81 3.93
CA GLU A 87 24.25 15.73 4.75
C GLU A 87 23.52 16.16 6.04
N ARG A 88 22.25 16.56 5.92
CA ARG A 88 21.50 17.17 7.04
C ARG A 88 20.55 16.20 7.75
N CYS A 89 20.20 15.09 7.11
CA CYS A 89 19.18 14.16 7.56
C CYS A 89 19.64 12.69 7.52
N ALA A 90 20.94 12.42 7.66
CA ALA A 90 21.46 11.04 7.69
C ALA A 90 20.74 10.18 8.74
N TRP A 91 20.35 10.80 9.86
CA TRP A 91 19.53 10.18 10.91
C TRP A 91 18.16 9.72 10.41
N LEU A 92 17.52 10.43 9.47
CA LEU A 92 16.22 10.04 8.89
C LEU A 92 16.37 8.79 8.01
N ILE A 93 17.45 8.71 7.23
CA ILE A 93 17.77 7.52 6.44
C ILE A 93 18.02 6.34 7.38
N GLU A 94 18.81 6.56 8.43
CA GLU A 94 19.13 5.53 9.40
C GLU A 94 17.91 5.07 10.18
N GLU A 95 17.03 5.98 10.61
CA GLU A 95 15.75 5.64 11.25
C GLU A 95 14.85 4.83 10.31
N ILE A 96 14.78 5.17 9.02
CA ILE A 96 14.02 4.39 8.03
C ILE A 96 14.65 3.00 7.81
N ARG A 97 15.98 2.88 7.86
CA ARG A 97 16.68 1.59 7.73
C ARG A 97 16.56 0.73 8.99
N GLN A 98 16.54 1.36 10.15
CA GLN A 98 16.37 0.72 11.45
C GLN A 98 14.93 0.40 11.76
N LYS A 99 13.95 1.03 11.08
CA LYS A 99 12.59 0.48 11.03
C LYS A 99 12.73 -0.93 10.51
N PRO A 100 12.38 -1.95 11.31
CA PRO A 100 12.48 -3.31 10.86
C PRO A 100 11.67 -3.41 9.57
N LEU A 101 12.34 -3.70 8.44
CA LEU A 101 11.75 -4.53 7.39
C LEU A 101 11.10 -5.69 8.15
N GLY A 102 9.82 -5.94 7.86
CA GLY A 102 8.91 -6.58 8.79
C GLY A 102 9.55 -7.82 9.42
N VAL A 103 9.23 -8.10 10.69
CA VAL A 103 9.60 -9.36 11.35
C VAL A 103 9.48 -10.47 10.30
N PRO A 104 10.56 -11.23 9.98
CA PRO A 104 10.49 -12.23 8.92
C PRO A 104 9.34 -13.16 9.27
N TRP A 105 8.25 -13.05 8.51
CA TRP A 105 7.02 -13.71 8.91
C TRP A 105 7.19 -15.20 8.71
N CYS A 106 6.95 -15.90 9.79
CA CYS A 106 6.63 -17.31 9.82
C CYS A 106 5.32 -17.49 10.59
N GLU A 107 4.83 -18.72 10.61
CA GLU A 107 3.59 -19.08 11.30
C GLU A 107 3.60 -18.63 12.77
N GLU A 108 4.69 -18.86 13.49
CA GLU A 108 4.86 -18.45 14.88
C GLU A 108 4.72 -16.93 15.06
N THR A 109 5.54 -16.15 14.35
CA THR A 109 5.50 -14.68 14.43
C THR A 109 4.19 -14.07 13.96
N PHE A 110 3.50 -14.73 13.03
CA PHE A 110 2.20 -14.31 12.54
C PHE A 110 1.12 -14.51 13.61
N PHE A 111 1.07 -15.68 14.26
CA PHE A 111 0.10 -15.94 15.32
C PHE A 111 0.39 -15.12 16.58
N GLN A 112 1.65 -14.89 16.92
CA GLN A 112 2.02 -13.93 17.96
C GLN A 112 1.44 -12.53 17.65
N ARG A 113 1.54 -12.08 16.39
CA ARG A 113 0.95 -10.81 15.97
C ARG A 113 -0.58 -10.82 16.02
N CYS A 114 -1.23 -11.95 15.71
CA CYS A 114 -2.67 -12.09 15.88
C CYS A 114 -3.12 -11.96 17.34
N GLU A 115 -2.36 -12.54 18.26
CA GLU A 115 -2.60 -12.39 19.71
C GLU A 115 -2.42 -10.93 20.16
N GLU A 116 -1.35 -10.26 19.71
CA GLU A 116 -1.13 -8.84 19.98
C GLU A 116 -2.30 -7.96 19.48
N ASN A 117 -2.86 -8.32 18.32
CA ASN A 117 -4.04 -7.67 17.74
C ASN A 117 -5.36 -8.09 18.40
N ARG A 118 -5.33 -9.01 19.36
CA ARG A 118 -6.49 -9.51 20.13
C ARG A 118 -7.58 -10.10 19.24
N LEU A 119 -7.20 -10.91 18.25
CA LEU A 119 -8.16 -11.70 17.48
C LEU A 119 -8.91 -12.66 18.39
N ALA A 120 -10.20 -12.86 18.10
CA ALA A 120 -11.00 -13.86 18.79
C ALA A 120 -10.56 -15.28 18.41
N ASP A 121 -10.76 -16.25 19.31
CA ASP A 121 -10.39 -17.66 19.09
C ASP A 121 -11.05 -18.22 17.82
N GLU A 122 -12.27 -17.81 17.49
CA GLU A 122 -12.94 -18.19 16.26
C GLU A 122 -12.16 -17.72 15.01
N GLN A 123 -11.67 -16.49 15.02
CA GLN A 123 -10.89 -15.94 13.90
C GLN A 123 -9.54 -16.65 13.75
N LEU A 124 -8.87 -16.95 14.88
CA LEU A 124 -7.62 -17.72 14.88
C LEU A 124 -7.84 -19.12 14.29
N ASN A 125 -8.94 -19.78 14.65
CA ASN A 125 -9.31 -21.08 14.12
C ASN A 125 -9.60 -21.01 12.61
N GLU A 126 -10.34 -20.00 12.14
CA GLU A 126 -10.61 -19.78 10.71
C GLU A 126 -9.32 -19.59 9.91
N ILE A 127 -8.37 -18.80 10.43
CA ILE A 127 -7.06 -18.59 9.81
C ILE A 127 -6.27 -19.91 9.73
N ASN A 128 -6.25 -20.70 10.81
CA ASN A 128 -5.61 -22.02 10.83
C ASN A 128 -6.18 -22.94 9.74
N ILE A 129 -7.50 -23.00 9.61
CA ILE A 129 -8.17 -23.82 8.58
C ILE A 129 -7.75 -23.40 7.17
N ILE A 130 -7.68 -22.09 6.90
CA ILE A 130 -7.25 -21.59 5.60
C ILE A 130 -5.76 -21.89 5.36
N MET A 131 -4.92 -21.73 6.38
CA MET A 131 -3.49 -22.00 6.28
C MET A 131 -3.21 -23.47 6.00
N ASP A 132 -3.88 -24.38 6.71
CA ASP A 132 -3.77 -25.83 6.50
C ASP A 132 -4.26 -26.24 5.11
N PHE A 133 -5.36 -25.64 4.65
CA PHE A 133 -5.83 -25.81 3.29
C PHE A 133 -4.76 -25.34 2.27
N ALA A 134 -4.18 -24.15 2.45
CA ALA A 134 -3.15 -23.62 1.57
C ALA A 134 -1.92 -24.53 1.50
N LYS A 135 -1.46 -25.04 2.65
CA LYS A 135 -0.34 -25.99 2.75
C LYS A 135 -0.64 -27.28 1.99
N ARG A 136 -1.82 -27.88 2.23
CA ARG A 136 -2.22 -29.15 1.60
C ARG A 136 -2.34 -29.04 0.09
N GLU A 137 -2.88 -27.93 -0.41
CA GLU A 137 -3.09 -27.72 -1.85
C GLU A 137 -1.85 -27.14 -2.55
N GLY A 138 -0.75 -26.87 -1.82
CA GLY A 138 0.48 -26.30 -2.39
C GLY A 138 0.30 -24.85 -2.89
N LEU A 139 -0.48 -24.05 -2.16
CA LEU A 139 -0.83 -22.66 -2.49
C LEU A 139 -0.26 -21.64 -1.51
N GLY A 140 0.53 -22.06 -0.53
CA GLY A 140 1.07 -21.18 0.51
C GLY A 140 1.17 -21.88 1.87
N PRO A 141 1.29 -21.13 2.97
CA PRO A 141 1.36 -19.67 3.05
C PRO A 141 2.63 -19.11 2.41
N GLU A 142 2.49 -18.08 1.56
CA GLU A 142 3.60 -17.27 1.10
C GLU A 142 3.71 -16.02 1.98
N TRP A 143 4.78 -15.94 2.76
CA TRP A 143 5.02 -14.84 3.70
C TRP A 143 5.45 -13.57 2.97
N LEU A 144 4.70 -12.48 3.16
CA LEU A 144 4.98 -11.20 2.52
C LEU A 144 5.76 -10.29 3.47
N ASP A 145 6.78 -9.60 2.96
CA ASP A 145 7.53 -8.60 3.71
C ASP A 145 6.67 -7.33 3.93
N THR A 146 5.82 -7.38 4.96
CA THR A 146 4.96 -6.26 5.37
C THR A 146 5.15 -5.97 6.86
N PRO A 147 5.02 -4.71 7.31
CA PRO A 147 5.12 -4.40 8.74
C PRO A 147 4.01 -5.00 9.61
N SER A 148 2.87 -5.39 9.01
CA SER A 148 1.64 -5.73 9.73
C SER A 148 1.34 -7.22 9.84
N GLY A 149 2.19 -8.09 9.31
CA GLY A 149 1.96 -9.54 9.32
C GLY A 149 1.01 -9.92 8.22
N THR A 150 1.51 -10.54 7.16
CA THR A 150 0.67 -10.92 6.03
C THR A 150 1.20 -12.16 5.35
N PHE A 151 0.32 -13.13 5.11
CA PHE A 151 0.60 -14.21 4.18
C PHE A 151 -0.38 -14.22 3.02
N ALA A 152 0.07 -14.75 1.90
CA ALA A 152 -0.71 -14.97 0.70
C ALA A 152 -1.05 -16.45 0.52
N VAL A 153 -2.23 -16.71 -0.05
CA VAL A 153 -2.67 -18.03 -0.49
C VAL A 153 -3.02 -17.95 -1.97
N GLY A 154 -2.28 -18.64 -2.82
CA GLY A 154 -2.45 -18.66 -4.27
C GLY A 154 -1.13 -18.85 -5.03
N ASP A 155 -1.14 -18.55 -6.33
CA ASP A 155 0.11 -18.41 -7.12
C ASP A 155 0.40 -16.94 -7.43
N TYR A 156 1.62 -16.63 -7.90
CA TYR A 156 2.21 -15.30 -8.08
C TYR A 156 1.30 -14.24 -8.77
N LYS A 157 0.22 -14.66 -9.43
CA LYS A 157 -0.77 -13.77 -10.05
C LYS A 157 -2.18 -13.82 -9.44
N ARG A 158 -2.51 -14.82 -8.62
CA ARG A 158 -3.87 -15.12 -8.16
C ARG A 158 -3.86 -15.57 -6.70
N PHE A 159 -3.65 -14.62 -5.79
CA PHE A 159 -3.68 -14.88 -4.36
C PHE A 159 -4.63 -13.94 -3.64
N PHE A 160 -5.22 -14.41 -2.55
CA PHE A 160 -5.77 -13.53 -1.52
C PHE A 160 -4.77 -13.45 -0.37
N LYS A 161 -4.83 -12.35 0.38
CA LYS A 161 -3.95 -12.07 1.51
C LYS A 161 -4.74 -12.20 2.80
N ILE A 162 -4.10 -12.75 3.82
CA ILE A 162 -4.60 -12.73 5.19
C ILE A 162 -3.63 -11.90 6.02
N HIS A 163 -4.19 -10.90 6.70
CA HIS A 163 -3.47 -10.01 7.59
C HIS A 163 -3.58 -10.50 9.04
N ALA A 164 -2.54 -10.25 9.84
CA ALA A 164 -2.52 -10.65 11.24
C ALA A 164 -3.54 -9.89 12.12
N ASP A 165 -4.23 -8.88 11.56
CA ASP A 165 -5.37 -8.20 12.19
C ASP A 165 -6.73 -8.85 11.83
N GLY A 166 -6.71 -10.00 11.16
CA GLY A 166 -7.91 -10.73 10.77
C GLY A 166 -8.57 -10.19 9.50
N GLN A 167 -7.92 -9.32 8.74
CA GLN A 167 -8.46 -8.89 7.45
C GLN A 167 -8.06 -9.86 6.32
N ILE A 168 -9.02 -10.14 5.42
CA ILE A 168 -8.73 -10.75 4.11
C ILE A 168 -8.73 -9.64 3.06
N ALA A 169 -7.69 -9.61 2.22
CA ALA A 169 -7.61 -8.73 1.07
C ALA A 169 -7.53 -9.52 -0.24
N PHE A 170 -8.48 -9.25 -1.13
CA PHE A 170 -8.44 -9.72 -2.51
C PHE A 170 -7.87 -8.62 -3.40
N PRO A 171 -6.84 -8.89 -4.22
CA PRO A 171 -6.41 -7.97 -5.25
C PRO A 171 -7.45 -7.98 -6.38
N PHE A 172 -8.56 -7.24 -6.21
CA PHE A 172 -9.59 -7.07 -7.24
C PHE A 172 -9.02 -6.56 -8.58
N LEU A 173 -7.91 -5.80 -8.52
CA LEU A 173 -7.17 -5.30 -9.69
C LEU A 173 -6.38 -6.37 -10.47
N ARG A 174 -6.31 -7.63 -10.00
CA ARG A 174 -5.62 -8.74 -10.71
C ARG A 174 -6.54 -9.89 -11.07
N LEU A 175 -7.84 -9.76 -10.80
CA LEU A 175 -8.85 -10.54 -11.51
C LEU A 175 -9.12 -9.87 -12.88
N ASP A 176 -8.09 -9.78 -13.72
CA ASP A 176 -8.25 -9.84 -15.19
C ASP A 176 -8.73 -11.25 -15.63
N ALA A 177 -9.36 -11.98 -14.71
CA ALA A 177 -10.11 -13.19 -14.95
C ALA A 177 -11.48 -12.88 -15.57
N GLY A 178 -11.83 -11.61 -15.78
CA GLY A 178 -12.98 -11.24 -16.62
C GLY A 178 -12.96 -11.92 -17.99
N ASP A 179 -11.77 -12.22 -18.53
CA ASP A 179 -11.63 -12.93 -19.81
C ASP A 179 -11.30 -14.43 -19.66
N LEU A 180 -10.79 -14.87 -18.50
CA LEU A 180 -10.25 -16.23 -18.31
C LEU A 180 -11.05 -17.12 -17.35
N PHE A 181 -11.72 -16.55 -16.34
CA PHE A 181 -12.59 -17.28 -15.40
C PHE A 181 -13.75 -16.40 -14.87
N PRO A 182 -14.71 -15.98 -15.72
CA PRO A 182 -15.93 -15.28 -15.28
C PRO A 182 -16.66 -16.05 -14.16
N GLU A 183 -16.69 -17.38 -14.26
CA GLU A 183 -17.33 -18.25 -13.28
C GLU A 183 -16.64 -18.21 -11.90
N LEU A 184 -15.32 -17.97 -11.82
CA LEU A 184 -14.63 -17.78 -10.55
C LEU A 184 -15.08 -16.46 -9.89
N PHE A 185 -15.17 -15.40 -10.69
CA PHE A 185 -15.62 -14.10 -10.22
C PHE A 185 -17.07 -14.16 -9.74
N ASP A 186 -17.95 -14.81 -10.50
CA ASP A 186 -19.36 -14.97 -10.12
C ASP A 186 -19.53 -15.87 -8.89
N ARG A 187 -18.76 -16.96 -8.77
CA ARG A 187 -18.81 -17.83 -7.57
C ARG A 187 -18.24 -17.14 -6.34
N LEU A 188 -17.14 -16.39 -6.48
CA LEU A 188 -16.59 -15.58 -5.40
C LEU A 188 -17.57 -14.48 -5.03
N ASN A 189 -18.09 -13.71 -5.98
CA ASN A 189 -19.08 -12.67 -5.68
C ASN A 189 -20.36 -13.26 -5.12
N THR A 190 -20.86 -14.40 -5.58
CA THR A 190 -22.02 -15.04 -4.94
C THR A 190 -21.71 -15.41 -3.48
N ALA A 191 -20.54 -15.99 -3.23
CA ALA A 191 -20.09 -16.28 -1.87
C ALA A 191 -19.85 -15.00 -1.04
N LEU A 192 -19.46 -13.88 -1.67
CA LEU A 192 -19.10 -12.60 -1.06
C LEU A 192 -20.22 -11.54 -1.13
N GLU A 193 -21.35 -11.74 -1.81
CA GLU A 193 -22.49 -10.81 -1.94
C GLU A 193 -23.60 -11.19 -0.96
N GLU A 194 -23.70 -12.48 -0.61
CA GLU A 194 -24.43 -12.93 0.59
C GLU A 194 -23.77 -12.45 1.91
N GLN A 195 -22.61 -11.79 1.82
CA GLN A 195 -21.76 -11.40 2.94
C GLN A 195 -21.26 -9.97 2.71
N ARG A 196 -21.71 -8.95 3.45
CA ARG A 196 -21.25 -7.56 3.24
C ARG A 196 -19.72 -7.38 3.46
N PHE A 197 -18.90 -7.68 2.46
CA PHE A 197 -17.54 -7.18 2.34
C PHE A 197 -17.64 -5.73 1.90
N LEU A 198 -17.37 -4.79 2.81
CA LEU A 198 -17.35 -3.38 2.44
C LEU A 198 -16.24 -3.14 1.42
N PRO A 199 -16.54 -2.65 0.21
CA PRO A 199 -15.52 -2.24 -0.75
C PRO A 199 -14.53 -1.27 -0.10
N GLY A 200 -13.27 -1.26 -0.55
CA GLY A 200 -12.21 -0.43 0.04
C GLY A 200 -12.57 1.08 0.14
N ALA A 201 -13.47 1.56 -0.71
CA ALA A 201 -14.01 2.92 -0.67
C ALA A 201 -14.98 3.16 0.52
N GLU A 202 -15.86 2.22 0.83
CA GLU A 202 -16.76 2.31 1.99
C GLU A 202 -16.01 2.11 3.32
N ARG A 203 -14.96 1.29 3.34
CA ARG A 203 -14.05 1.18 4.50
C ARG A 203 -13.40 2.52 4.85
N LYS A 204 -12.88 3.25 3.86
CA LYS A 204 -12.31 4.60 4.05
C LYS A 204 -13.35 5.61 4.56
N LYS A 205 -14.61 5.45 4.16
CA LYS A 205 -15.73 6.27 4.64
C LYS A 205 -16.08 5.97 6.10
N LYS A 206 -16.25 4.69 6.46
CA LYS A 206 -16.56 4.29 7.84
C LYS A 206 -15.42 4.56 8.82
N ALA A 207 -14.17 4.43 8.38
CA ALA A 207 -13.01 4.82 9.18
C ALA A 207 -12.98 6.33 9.47
N ARG A 208 -13.46 7.18 8.54
CA ARG A 208 -13.65 8.62 8.77
C ARG A 208 -14.82 8.92 9.73
N GLU A 209 -15.78 8.02 9.84
CA GLU A 209 -16.92 8.09 10.75
C GLU A 209 -16.61 7.51 12.16
N GLY A 210 -15.35 7.14 12.43
CA GLY A 210 -14.89 6.68 13.75
C GLY A 210 -15.23 5.22 14.07
N ILE A 211 -15.81 4.49 13.13
CA ILE A 211 -16.13 3.05 13.26
C ILE A 211 -14.82 2.27 13.13
N ARG A 212 -14.44 1.55 14.18
CA ARG A 212 -13.19 0.78 14.20
C ARG A 212 -13.33 -0.47 13.32
N PRO A 213 -12.29 -0.89 12.56
CA PRO A 213 -12.33 -2.13 11.77
C PRO A 213 -12.72 -3.38 12.56
N GLN A 214 -12.48 -3.35 13.88
CA GLN A 214 -12.81 -4.38 14.88
C GLN A 214 -14.32 -4.59 15.06
N GLU A 215 -15.17 -3.66 14.60
CA GLU A 215 -16.64 -3.75 14.67
C GLU A 215 -17.26 -4.43 13.43
N LEU A 216 -16.43 -4.83 12.46
CA LEU A 216 -16.82 -5.71 11.37
C LEU A 216 -16.45 -7.12 11.81
N GLY A 217 -17.47 -7.96 12.03
CA GLY A 217 -17.37 -9.26 12.69
C GLY A 217 -16.35 -10.24 12.10
N SER A 218 -16.31 -11.44 12.69
CA SER A 218 -15.45 -12.58 12.34
C SER A 218 -15.13 -12.70 10.84
N LEU A 219 -13.93 -13.23 10.54
CA LEU A 219 -13.37 -13.39 9.17
C LEU A 219 -14.45 -13.93 8.21
N PHE A 220 -15.25 -14.86 8.72
CA PHE A 220 -16.54 -15.27 8.19
C PHE A 220 -17.62 -15.14 9.27
N GLN A 221 -18.84 -14.73 8.91
CA GLN A 221 -19.98 -14.61 9.85
C GLN A 221 -20.57 -15.98 10.25
N SER A 222 -20.19 -17.06 9.56
CA SER A 222 -20.57 -18.42 9.96
C SER A 222 -19.65 -19.48 9.34
N ARG A 223 -19.68 -20.69 9.89
CA ARG A 223 -18.94 -21.84 9.34
C ARG A 223 -19.33 -22.17 7.89
N LYS A 224 -20.62 -22.05 7.55
CA LYS A 224 -21.14 -22.26 6.20
C LYS A 224 -20.46 -21.34 5.17
N GLN A 225 -20.13 -20.12 5.58
CA GLN A 225 -19.48 -19.13 4.73
C GLN A 225 -18.02 -19.47 4.47
N LEU A 226 -17.28 -19.91 5.49
CA LEU A 226 -15.94 -20.44 5.32
C LEU A 226 -15.93 -21.65 4.38
N ASP A 227 -16.85 -22.60 4.58
CA ASP A 227 -16.91 -23.80 3.75
C ASP A 227 -17.24 -23.45 2.28
N ALA A 228 -18.18 -22.54 2.03
CA ALA A 228 -18.49 -22.04 0.69
C ALA A 228 -17.26 -21.38 0.03
N PHE A 229 -16.53 -20.55 0.78
CA PHE A 229 -15.28 -19.94 0.31
C PHE A 229 -14.23 -20.98 -0.08
N LEU A 230 -14.01 -21.99 0.77
CA LEU A 230 -13.08 -23.08 0.49
C LEU A 230 -13.51 -23.93 -0.70
N ASP A 231 -14.81 -24.14 -0.90
CA ASP A 231 -15.34 -24.92 -2.02
C ASP A 231 -15.12 -24.21 -3.37
N VAL A 232 -15.26 -22.89 -3.43
CA VAL A 232 -14.87 -22.10 -4.61
C VAL A 232 -13.39 -22.30 -4.91
N TRP A 233 -12.54 -22.34 -3.88
CA TRP A 233 -11.10 -22.51 -4.07
C TRP A 233 -10.69 -23.94 -4.44
N LYS A 234 -11.33 -24.96 -3.88
CA LYS A 234 -11.16 -26.37 -4.31
C LYS A 234 -11.53 -26.52 -5.79
N TRP A 235 -12.66 -25.92 -6.21
CA TRP A 235 -13.06 -25.91 -7.61
C TRP A 235 -11.98 -25.22 -8.47
N PHE A 236 -11.47 -24.07 -8.05
CA PHE A 236 -10.39 -23.36 -8.77
C PHE A 236 -9.12 -24.21 -8.92
N VAL A 237 -8.69 -24.90 -7.85
CA VAL A 237 -7.56 -25.84 -7.89
C VAL A 237 -7.80 -26.96 -8.91
N SER A 238 -9.01 -27.54 -8.93
CA SER A 238 -9.37 -28.59 -9.88
C SER A 238 -9.35 -28.13 -11.34
N VAL A 239 -9.74 -26.88 -11.61
CA VAL A 239 -9.72 -26.29 -12.95
C VAL A 239 -8.27 -26.02 -13.38
N ARG A 240 -7.44 -25.48 -12.48
CA ARG A 240 -6.01 -25.24 -12.73
C ARG A 240 -5.25 -26.53 -13.06
N GLN A 241 -5.52 -27.62 -12.33
CA GLN A 241 -4.91 -28.92 -12.60
C GLN A 241 -5.27 -29.43 -14.01
N ARG A 242 -6.54 -29.26 -14.44
CA ARG A 242 -7.01 -29.63 -15.78
C ARG A 242 -6.39 -28.80 -16.91
N LEU A 243 -6.03 -27.55 -16.67
CA LEU A 243 -5.41 -26.68 -17.68
C LEU A 243 -3.89 -26.85 -17.80
N ARG A 244 -3.26 -27.59 -16.87
CA ARG A 244 -1.82 -27.88 -16.88
C ARG A 244 -1.46 -29.25 -17.44
N GLY A 245 -2.44 -30.14 -17.61
CA GLY A 245 -2.30 -31.45 -18.27
C GLY A 245 -2.77 -31.38 -19.72
#